data_AF-A0A0P7HQT0-F1
#
_entry.id   AF-A0A0P7HQT0-F1
#
_cell.length_a   1.000
_cell.length_b   1.000
_cell.length_c   1.000
_cell.angle_alpha   90.00
_cell.angle_beta   90.00
_cell.angle_gamma   90.00
#
_symmetry.space_group_name_H-M   'P 1'
#
loop_
_entity.id
_entity.type
_entity.pdbx_description
1 polymer ?
#
loop_
_entity_poly.entity_id
_entity_poly.type
_entity_poly.pdbx_seq_one_letter_code
_entity_poly.pdbx_strand_id
1 'polypeptide(L)'
;MLLETIPDGYAGEVLVMEWLATLMERSGPAGAFRAVDYYENVGWISPTVEQRLVDVIGGPALDVFVDPTQPREPTAEEHAVSHEYLRVMARMNEI
;
A
#
# COMPACT_ATOMS: atom_id res chain seq x y z
N MET A 1 6.47 1.86 14.02
CA MET A 1 5.11 1.31 14.22
C MET A 1 4.92 0.29 13.11
N LEU A 2 4.38 -0.90 13.42
CA LEU A 2 4.19 -1.99 12.47
C LEU A 2 2.69 -2.20 12.25
N LEU A 3 2.25 -2.28 10.99
CA LEU A 3 0.91 -2.73 10.64
C LEU A 3 0.90 -4.25 10.50
N GLU A 4 0.37 -4.95 11.51
CA GLU A 4 0.37 -6.43 11.53
C GLU A 4 -0.70 -7.04 10.63
N THR A 5 -1.86 -6.39 10.51
CA THR A 5 -3.00 -6.80 9.69
C THR A 5 -3.69 -5.59 9.09
N ILE A 6 -4.37 -5.76 7.95
CA ILE A 6 -5.30 -4.75 7.44
C ILE A 6 -6.54 -4.73 8.36
N PRO A 7 -7.03 -3.54 8.77
CA PRO A 7 -8.23 -3.45 9.60
C PRO A 7 -9.44 -4.08 8.93
N ASP A 8 -10.18 -4.87 9.69
CA ASP A 8 -11.38 -5.54 9.21
C ASP A 8 -12.56 -4.56 9.06
N GLY A 9 -13.54 -4.96 8.24
CA GLY A 9 -14.77 -4.22 8.02
C GLY A 9 -14.64 -3.10 6.99
N TYR A 10 -15.79 -2.54 6.63
CA TYR A 10 -15.92 -1.64 5.49
C TYR A 10 -15.00 -0.41 5.55
N ALA A 11 -14.82 0.18 6.74
CA ALA A 11 -13.96 1.36 6.89
C ALA A 11 -12.49 1.06 6.60
N GLY A 12 -11.99 -0.11 7.05
CA GLY A 12 -10.62 -0.53 6.80
C GLY A 12 -10.39 -0.86 5.33
N GLU A 13 -11.34 -1.57 4.71
CA GLU A 13 -11.30 -1.90 3.29
C GLU A 13 -11.30 -0.65 2.41
N VAL A 14 -12.19 0.32 2.68
CA VAL A 14 -12.23 1.59 1.93
C VAL A 14 -10.92 2.34 2.06
N LEU A 15 -10.35 2.41 3.27
CA LEU A 15 -9.11 3.14 3.51
C LEU A 15 -7.91 2.50 2.77
N VAL A 16 -7.83 1.17 2.74
CA VAL A 16 -6.82 0.47 1.93
C VAL A 16 -6.97 0.79 0.45
N MET A 17 -8.20 0.73 -0.07
CA MET A 17 -8.45 0.98 -1.48
C MET A 17 -8.11 2.42 -1.88
N GLU A 18 -8.49 3.39 -1.05
CA GLU A 18 -8.15 4.81 -1.24
C GLU A 18 -6.63 5.03 -1.22
N TRP A 19 -5.95 4.43 -0.25
CA TRP A 19 -4.50 4.52 -0.15
C TRP A 19 -3.80 3.91 -1.36
N LEU A 20 -4.19 2.70 -1.78
CA LEU A 20 -3.59 2.02 -2.94
C LEU A 20 -3.85 2.78 -4.23
N ALA A 21 -5.06 3.34 -4.41
CA ALA A 21 -5.37 4.21 -5.55
C ALA A 21 -4.43 5.44 -5.57
N THR A 22 -4.28 6.11 -4.42
CA THR A 22 -3.37 7.26 -4.28
C THR A 22 -1.92 6.89 -4.56
N LEU A 23 -1.45 5.76 -4.03
CA LEU A 23 -0.08 5.28 -4.22
C LEU A 23 0.20 4.98 -5.69
N MET A 24 -0.71 4.30 -6.38
CA MET A 24 -0.56 3.98 -7.81
C MET A 24 -0.72 5.20 -8.71
N GLU A 25 -1.63 6.13 -8.41
CA GLU A 25 -1.77 7.38 -9.17
C GLU A 25 -0.46 8.17 -9.17
N ARG A 26 0.21 8.24 -8.01
CA ARG A 26 1.45 8.99 -7.85
C ARG A 26 2.67 8.24 -8.38
N SER A 27 2.85 6.98 -7.96
CA SER A 27 4.06 6.19 -8.22
C SER A 27 3.99 5.27 -9.44
N GLY A 28 2.81 5.13 -10.03
CA GLY A 28 2.52 4.10 -11.02
C GLY A 28 2.44 2.70 -10.40
N PRO A 29 1.92 1.72 -11.15
CA PRO A 29 1.73 0.35 -10.65
C PRO A 29 3.02 -0.37 -10.21
N ALA A 30 4.07 -0.28 -11.04
CA ALA A 30 5.38 -0.84 -10.71
C ALA A 30 6.08 -0.10 -9.55
N GLY A 31 5.74 1.17 -9.33
CA GLY A 31 6.18 1.92 -8.16
C GLY A 31 5.46 1.46 -6.89
N ALA A 32 4.15 1.19 -6.98
CA ALA A 32 3.35 0.70 -5.86
C ALA A 32 3.83 -0.67 -5.36
N PHE A 33 4.12 -1.63 -6.25
CA PHE A 33 4.70 -2.92 -5.85
C PHE A 33 6.03 -2.77 -5.12
N ARG A 34 6.94 -1.93 -5.64
CA ARG A 34 8.23 -1.66 -4.98
C ARG A 34 8.07 -0.92 -3.65
N ALA A 35 7.09 -0.04 -3.54
CA ALA A 35 6.78 0.64 -2.30
C ALA A 35 6.35 -0.36 -1.23
N VAL A 36 5.44 -1.28 -1.58
CA VAL A 36 4.94 -2.32 -0.68
C VAL A 36 6.07 -3.24 -0.21
N ASP A 37 6.89 -3.74 -1.13
CA ASP A 37 8.10 -4.53 -0.80
C ASP A 37 9.06 -3.73 0.12
N TYR A 38 9.30 -2.45 -0.19
CA TYR A 38 10.13 -1.59 0.67
C TYR A 38 9.54 -1.43 2.08
N TYR A 39 8.22 -1.25 2.21
CA TYR A 39 7.55 -1.07 3.51
C TYR A 39 7.63 -2.31 4.40
N GLU A 40 7.59 -3.51 3.81
CA GLU A 40 7.84 -4.75 4.55
C GLU A 40 9.30 -4.79 5.01
N ASN A 41 10.24 -4.55 4.09
CA ASN A 41 11.67 -4.61 4.36
C ASN A 41 12.12 -3.64 5.48
N VAL A 42 11.51 -2.44 5.58
CA VAL A 42 11.81 -1.47 6.66
C VAL A 42 10.94 -1.64 7.91
N GLY A 43 10.06 -2.64 7.95
CA GLY A 43 9.27 -3.00 9.11
C GLY A 43 8.08 -2.08 9.39
N TRP A 44 7.52 -1.45 8.36
CA TRP A 44 6.29 -0.66 8.49
C TRP A 44 5.04 -1.52 8.37
N ILE A 45 5.11 -2.60 7.58
CA ILE A 45 4.04 -3.60 7.41
C ILE A 45 4.57 -5.01 7.65
N SER A 46 3.69 -5.94 8.02
CA SER A 46 4.05 -7.36 8.13
C SER A 46 4.08 -8.04 6.74
N PRO A 47 4.75 -9.21 6.61
CA PRO A 47 4.67 -10.03 5.40
C PRO A 47 3.24 -10.41 5.00
N THR A 48 2.35 -10.59 5.98
CA THR A 48 0.93 -10.89 5.73
C THR A 48 0.21 -9.70 5.10
N VAL A 49 0.50 -8.48 5.55
CA VAL A 49 -0.05 -7.26 4.95
C VAL A 49 0.52 -7.07 3.56
N GLU A 50 1.83 -7.24 3.38
CA GLU A 50 2.48 -7.15 2.08
C GLU A 50 1.80 -8.06 1.03
N GLN A 51 1.66 -9.35 1.33
CA GLN A 51 0.99 -10.31 0.44
C GLN A 51 -0.42 -9.87 0.05
N ARG A 52 -1.21 -9.42 1.03
CA ARG A 52 -2.58 -8.97 0.77
C ARG A 52 -2.62 -7.73 -0.14
N LEU A 53 -1.67 -6.79 0.03
CA LEU A 53 -1.59 -5.60 -0.81
C LEU A 53 -1.15 -5.93 -2.24
N VAL A 54 -0.18 -6.82 -2.40
CA VAL A 54 0.27 -7.33 -3.70
C VAL A 54 -0.90 -7.98 -4.45
N ASP A 55 -1.69 -8.81 -3.78
CA ASP A 55 -2.88 -9.45 -4.35
C ASP A 55 -3.94 -8.43 -4.79
N VAL A 56 -4.12 -7.35 -4.01
CA VAL A 56 -5.07 -6.27 -4.36
C VAL A 56 -4.56 -5.49 -5.57
N ILE A 57 -3.30 -5.04 -5.57
CA ILE A 57 -2.69 -4.26 -6.67
C ILE A 57 -2.70 -5.05 -7.98
N GLY A 58 -2.40 -6.35 -7.94
CA GLY A 58 -2.44 -7.23 -9.11
C GLY A 58 -3.83 -7.77 -9.46
N GLY A 59 -4.82 -7.52 -8.60
CA GLY A 59 -6.17 -8.04 -8.74
C GLY A 59 -6.99 -7.28 -9.77
N PRO A 60 -8.03 -7.92 -10.35
CA PRO A 60 -8.88 -7.30 -11.38
C PRO A 60 -9.71 -6.11 -10.88
N ALA A 61 -9.72 -5.83 -9.57
CA ALA A 61 -10.43 -4.72 -8.97
C ALA A 61 -9.76 -3.36 -9.24
N LEU A 62 -8.45 -3.37 -9.49
CA LEU A 62 -7.69 -2.19 -9.87
C LEU A 62 -7.36 -2.33 -11.37
N ASP A 63 -8.00 -1.52 -12.22
CA ASP A 63 -7.76 -1.52 -13.68
C ASP A 63 -6.37 -0.92 -13.97
N VAL A 64 -5.35 -1.76 -13.82
CA VAL A 64 -3.95 -1.35 -13.70
C VAL A 64 -3.19 -1.70 -14.98
N PHE A 65 -2.77 -0.67 -15.74
CA PHE A 65 -1.81 -0.82 -16.83
C PHE A 65 -0.38 -0.57 -16.30
N VAL A 66 0.40 -1.64 -16.16
CA VAL A 66 1.83 -1.53 -15.84
C VAL A 66 2.59 -1.23 -17.14
N ASP A 67 3.18 -0.04 -17.27
CA ASP A 67 4.18 0.20 -18.31
C ASP A 67 5.53 -0.36 -17.84
N PRO A 68 6.02 -1.48 -18.40
CA PRO A 68 7.26 -2.11 -17.98
C PRO A 68 8.50 -1.28 -18.34
N THR A 69 8.35 -0.24 -19.16
CA THR A 69 9.46 0.59 -19.63
C THR A 69 9.69 1.84 -18.78
N GLN A 70 8.81 2.12 -17.81
CA GLN A 70 8.92 3.27 -16.92
C GLN A 70 8.96 2.87 -15.43
N PRO A 71 9.98 2.11 -14.99
CA PRO A 71 10.14 1.84 -13.57
C PRO A 71 10.62 3.10 -12.85
N ARG A 72 9.71 3.82 -12.17
CA ARG A 72 10.06 4.93 -11.27
C ARG A 72 9.96 4.53 -9.79
N GLU A 73 10.99 4.80 -9.01
CA GLU A 73 10.92 4.65 -7.55
C GLU A 73 10.01 5.73 -6.94
N PRO A 74 9.19 5.40 -5.92
CA PRO A 74 8.44 6.41 -5.20
C PRO A 74 9.36 7.47 -4.57
N THR A 75 8.87 8.70 -4.48
CA THR A 75 9.57 9.81 -3.84
C THR A 75 9.44 9.76 -2.32
N ALA A 76 10.30 10.48 -1.60
CA ALA A 76 10.19 10.63 -0.14
C ALA A 76 8.81 11.15 0.31
N GLU A 77 8.19 12.04 -0.48
CA GLU A 77 6.86 12.57 -0.19
C GLU A 77 5.77 11.50 -0.35
N GLU A 78 5.90 10.63 -1.37
CA GLU A 78 4.98 9.51 -1.59
C GLU A 78 5.07 8.47 -0.47
N HIS A 79 6.28 8.23 0.03
CA HIS A 79 6.49 7.42 1.21
C HIS A 79 5.88 8.04 2.47
N ALA A 80 6.03 9.35 2.67
CA ALA A 80 5.46 10.06 3.81
C ALA A 80 3.92 9.97 3.81
N VAL A 81 3.28 10.14 2.65
CA VAL A 81 1.81 9.97 2.53
C VAL A 81 1.40 8.54 2.86
N SER A 82 2.11 7.54 2.32
CA SER A 82 1.81 6.14 2.62
C SER A 82 1.95 5.82 4.10
N HIS A 83 2.98 6.35 4.76
CA HIS A 83 3.21 6.14 6.18
C HIS A 83 2.05 6.65 7.05
N GLU A 84 1.43 7.79 6.68
CA GLU A 84 0.27 8.29 7.43
C GLU A 84 -0.96 7.39 7.29
N TYR A 85 -1.24 6.85 6.10
CA TYR A 85 -2.30 5.84 5.93
C TYR A 85 -2.02 4.58 6.78
N LEU A 86 -0.79 4.07 6.77
CA LEU A 86 -0.39 2.90 7.56
C LEU A 86 -0.59 3.14 9.07
N ARG A 87 -0.28 4.35 9.55
CA ARG A 87 -0.48 4.72 10.96
C ARG A 87 -1.96 4.76 11.34
N VAL A 88 -2.82 5.30 10.48
CA VAL A 88 -4.28 5.32 10.72
C VAL A 88 -4.81 3.90 10.80
N MET A 89 -4.43 3.04 9.84
CA MET A 89 -4.83 1.63 9.85
C MET A 89 -4.34 0.90 11.11
N ALA A 90 -3.07 1.09 11.48
CA ALA A 90 -2.54 0.42 12.67
C ALA A 90 -3.25 0.89 13.95
N ARG A 91 -3.67 2.16 14.02
CA ARG A 91 -4.50 2.67 15.12
C ARG A 91 -5.90 2.08 15.14
N MET A 92 -6.50 1.78 13.99
CA MET A 92 -7.82 1.12 13.92
C MET A 92 -7.79 -0.29 14.52
N ASN A 93 -6.66 -1.00 14.40
CA ASN A 93 -6.48 -2.33 15.00
C ASN A 93 -6.35 -2.31 16.54
N GLU A 94 -6.13 -1.13 17.15
CA GLU A 94 -5.99 -0.97 18.60
C GLU A 94 -7.32 -0.69 19.32
N ILE A 95 -8.43 -0.63 18.58
CA ILE A 95 -9.79 -0.30 19.07
C ILE A 95 -10.64 -1.57 19.13
#